data_AF-A0A134CHS7-F1
#
_entry.id   AF-A0A134CHS7-F1
#
_cell.length_a   1.000
_cell.length_b   1.000
_cell.length_c   1.000
_cell.angle_alpha   90.00
_cell.angle_beta   90.00
_cell.angle_gamma   90.00
#
_symmetry.space_group_name_H-M   'P 1'
#
loop_
_entity.id
_entity.type
_entity.pdbx_description
1 polymer ?
#
loop_
_entity_poly.entity_id
_entity_poly.type
_entity_poly.pdbx_seq_one_letter_code
_entity_poly.pdbx_strand_id
1 'polypeptide(L)' 'MEFKIGDRVKVVSVTTLSALEITGIKIGMTGTVKDLDEVTVGVEFDDNIGGHRGSWKGKQGHCFYTLYEELEKIEGTK' A
#
# COMPACT_ATOMS: atom_id res chain seq x y z
N MET A 1 -0.84 5.46 -14.66
CA MET A 1 -2.09 5.72 -13.92
C MET A 1 -1.75 6.64 -12.77
N GLU A 2 -2.60 7.62 -12.48
CA GLU A 2 -2.40 8.50 -11.32
C GLU A 2 -3.26 7.97 -10.17
N PHE A 3 -2.65 7.63 -9.04
CA PHE A 3 -3.39 7.26 -7.83
C PHE A 3 -3.95 8.51 -7.16
N LYS A 4 -5.11 8.37 -6.51
CA LYS A 4 -5.64 9.37 -5.58
C LYS A 4 -5.88 8.78 -4.21
N ILE A 5 -5.84 9.62 -3.18
CA ILE A 5 -6.23 9.23 -1.82
C ILE A 5 -7.66 8.65 -1.84
N GLY A 6 -7.82 7.50 -1.20
CA GLY A 6 -9.07 6.74 -1.19
C GLY A 6 -9.18 5.68 -2.29
N ASP A 7 -8.27 5.65 -3.26
CA ASP A 7 -8.25 4.57 -4.25
C ASP A 7 -7.96 3.21 -3.58
N ARG A 8 -8.63 2.18 -4.10
CA ARG A 8 -8.35 0.79 -3.77
C ARG A 8 -7.25 0.28 -4.68
N VAL A 9 -6.26 -0.36 -4.09
CA VAL A 9 -5.08 -0.85 -4.79
C VAL A 9 -4.77 -2.30 -4.42
N LYS A 10 -4.09 -2.98 -5.32
CA LYS A 10 -3.60 -4.35 -5.17
C LYS A 10 -2.11 -4.38 -5.42
N VAL A 11 -1.38 -5.12 -4.60
CA VAL A 11 0.06 -5.37 -4.81
C VAL A 11 0.22 -6.32 -5.99
N VAL A 12 0.94 -5.89 -7.02
CA VAL A 12 1.23 -6.68 -8.23
C VAL A 12 2.69 -7.09 -8.34
N SER A 13 3.58 -6.38 -7.66
CA SER A 13 4.99 -6.75 -7.52
C SER A 13 5.48 -6.37 -6.13
N VAL A 14 6.57 -7.02 -5.68
CA VAL A 14 7.24 -6.71 -4.41
C VAL A 14 8.73 -6.65 -4.71
N THR A 15 9.31 -5.48 -4.58
CA THR A 15 10.74 -5.25 -4.70
C THR A 15 11.44 -5.56 -3.38
N THR A 16 12.76 -5.71 -3.44
CA THR A 16 13.57 -6.02 -2.27
C THR A 16 13.42 -4.96 -1.18
N LEU A 17 13.13 -3.69 -1.48
CA LEU A 17 12.91 -2.65 -0.47
C LEU A 17 11.65 -2.91 0.36
N SER A 18 10.55 -3.22 -0.32
CA SER A 18 9.27 -3.58 0.32
C SER A 18 9.33 -4.93 1.04
N ALA A 19 10.26 -5.82 0.65
CA ALA A 19 10.54 -7.09 1.33
C ALA A 19 11.62 -6.99 2.44
N LEU A 20 12.49 -5.98 2.40
CA LEU A 20 13.56 -5.74 3.38
C LEU A 20 13.01 -5.02 4.61
N GLU A 21 12.01 -4.16 4.43
CA GLU A 21 11.22 -3.71 5.56
C GLU A 21 10.41 -4.90 6.08
N ILE A 22 10.50 -5.14 7.39
CA ILE A 22 10.01 -6.28 8.16
C ILE A 22 8.47 -6.33 8.13
N THR A 23 7.90 -6.43 6.95
CA THR A 23 6.46 -6.34 6.71
C THR A 23 6.01 -7.54 5.92
N GLY A 24 4.84 -8.06 6.28
CA GLY A 24 4.22 -9.23 5.66
C GLY A 24 3.57 -8.94 4.31
N ILE A 25 4.00 -7.91 3.58
CA ILE A 25 3.44 -7.51 2.29
C ILE A 25 3.71 -8.61 1.25
N LYS A 26 2.66 -9.00 0.53
CA LYS A 26 2.71 -10.05 -0.50
C LYS A 26 1.95 -9.61 -1.74
N ILE A 27 2.37 -10.13 -2.88
CA ILE A 27 1.61 -9.98 -4.14
C ILE A 27 0.18 -10.48 -3.91
N GLY A 28 -0.78 -9.69 -4.38
CA GLY A 28 -2.20 -9.98 -4.25
C GLY A 28 -2.90 -9.27 -3.10
N MET A 29 -2.15 -8.76 -2.12
CA MET A 29 -2.73 -8.02 -1.00
C MET A 29 -3.39 -6.73 -1.46
N THR A 30 -4.45 -6.33 -0.77
CA THR A 30 -5.22 -5.14 -1.11
C THR A 30 -5.21 -4.11 0.00
N GLY A 31 -5.33 -2.85 -0.39
CA GLY A 31 -5.34 -1.74 0.54
C GLY A 31 -5.95 -0.48 -0.05
N THR A 32 -5.94 0.57 0.75
CA THR A 32 -6.44 1.89 0.38
C THR A 32 -5.31 2.89 0.39
N VAL A 33 -5.20 3.71 -0.66
CA VAL A 33 -4.26 4.84 -0.68
C VAL A 33 -4.67 5.86 0.37
N LYS A 34 -3.74 6.22 1.25
CA LYS A 34 -3.93 7.19 2.33
C LYS A 34 -3.04 8.41 2.19
N ASP A 35 -1.91 8.27 1.51
CA ASP A 35 -0.92 9.33 1.33
C ASP A 35 -0.25 9.18 -0.03
N LEU A 36 0.18 10.31 -0.60
CA LEU A 36 0.85 10.36 -1.90
C LEU A 36 2.08 11.24 -1.75
N ASP A 37 3.22 10.67 -2.11
CA ASP A 37 4.51 11.35 -2.17
C ASP A 37 5.05 11.28 -3.61
N GLU A 38 6.15 11.97 -3.89
CA GLU A 38 6.75 12.05 -5.24
C GLU A 38 7.14 10.66 -5.78
N VAL A 39 7.59 9.76 -4.91
CA VAL A 39 8.12 8.43 -5.30
C VAL A 39 7.35 7.29 -4.66
N THR A 40 6.67 7.54 -3.55
CA THR A 40 6.00 6.50 -2.77
C THR A 40 4.51 6.76 -2.59
N VAL A 41 3.78 5.69 -2.32
CA VAL A 41 2.35 5.68 -2.02
C VAL A 41 2.17 5.10 -0.63
N GLY A 42 1.56 5.88 0.26
CA GLY A 42 1.16 5.41 1.57
C GLY A 42 -0.12 4.59 1.46
N VAL A 43 -0.06 3.31 1.79
CA VAL A 43 -1.19 2.39 1.73
C VAL A 43 -1.53 1.88 3.13
N GLU A 44 -2.83 1.90 3.46
CA GLU A 44 -3.37 1.12 4.57
C GLU A 44 -3.94 -0.19 4.02
N PHE A 45 -3.25 -1.28 4.28
CA PHE A 45 -3.64 -2.64 3.87
C PHE A 45 -4.80 -3.17 4.69
N ASP A 46 -5.63 -4.02 4.07
CA ASP A 46 -6.77 -4.61 4.77
C ASP A 46 -6.33 -5.57 5.87
N ASP A 47 -5.30 -6.37 5.59
CA ASP A 47 -4.69 -7.30 6.52
C ASP A 47 -3.52 -6.67 7.28
N ASN A 48 -3.24 -7.23 8.46
CA ASN A 48 -2.09 -6.82 9.26
C ASN A 48 -0.81 -7.33 8.60
N ILE A 49 0.04 -6.39 8.19
CA ILE A 49 1.33 -6.64 7.55
C ILE A 49 2.50 -6.41 8.52
N GLY A 50 2.27 -6.22 9.81
CA GLY A 50 3.33 -5.87 10.77
C GLY A 50 3.91 -4.46 10.59
N GLY A 51 3.21 -3.60 9.83
CA GLY A 51 3.62 -2.23 9.58
C GLY A 51 3.34 -1.27 10.74
N HIS A 52 3.45 0.03 10.46
CA HIS A 52 3.17 1.09 11.43
C HIS A 52 1.73 1.63 11.30
N ARG A 53 1.43 2.79 11.90
CA ARG A 53 0.15 3.52 11.70
C ARG A 53 0.18 4.50 10.53
N GLY A 54 1.35 4.77 9.96
CA GLY A 54 1.55 5.84 8.98
C GLY A 54 1.43 7.24 9.59
N SER A 55 1.85 8.25 8.83
CA SER A 55 1.69 9.67 9.19
C SER A 55 0.22 10.07 9.32
N TRP A 56 -0.66 9.38 8.59
CA TRP A 56 -2.10 9.60 8.52
C TRP A 56 -2.92 8.98 9.67
N LYS A 57 -2.26 8.49 10.74
CA LYS A 57 -2.92 7.89 11.92
C LYS A 57 -3.86 6.73 11.56
N GLY A 58 -3.47 5.90 10.60
CA GLY A 58 -4.18 4.69 10.20
C GLY A 58 -4.08 3.56 11.23
N LYS A 59 -4.51 2.37 10.81
CA LYS A 59 -4.52 1.17 11.67
C LYS A 59 -3.09 0.69 11.97
N GLN A 60 -2.80 0.44 13.25
CA GLN A 60 -1.50 -0.11 13.70
C GLN A 60 -1.28 -1.48 13.08
N GLY A 61 -0.14 -1.68 12.41
CA GLY A 61 0.18 -2.96 11.76
C GLY A 61 -0.19 -3.00 10.27
N HIS A 62 -0.92 -2.01 9.77
CA HIS A 62 -1.52 -2.06 8.42
C HIS A 62 -0.92 -1.05 7.45
N CYS A 63 -0.17 -0.06 7.93
CA CYS A 63 0.24 1.07 7.12
C CYS A 63 1.69 0.93 6.69
N PHE A 64 1.96 1.19 5.41
CA PHE A 64 3.30 1.14 4.83
C PHE A 64 3.40 2.01 3.57
N TYR A 65 4.61 2.48 3.25
CA TYR A 65 4.89 3.22 2.01
C TYR A 65 5.52 2.27 0.99
N THR A 66 4.93 2.20 -0.20
CA THR A 66 5.35 1.30 -1.28
C THR A 66 5.53 2.11 -2.57
N LEU A 67 6.24 1.56 -3.56
CA LEU A 67 6.45 2.26 -4.82
C LEU A 67 5.19 2.21 -5.68
N TYR A 68 4.99 3.24 -6.51
CA TYR A 68 3.85 3.28 -7.45
C TYR A 68 3.78 2.06 -8.37
N GLU A 69 4.94 1.53 -8.79
CA GLU A 69 5.07 0.37 -9.68
C GLU A 69 4.71 -0.97 -9.04
N GLU A 70 4.62 -1.01 -7.71
CA GLU A 70 4.24 -2.21 -6.96
C GLU A 70 2.72 -2.37 -6.85
N LEU A 71 1.97 -1.35 -7.25
CA LEU A 71 0.53 -1.25 -7.07
C LEU A 71 -0.21 -1.18 -8.40
N GLU A 72 -1.38 -1.79 -8.43
CA GLU A 72 -2.38 -1.60 -9.46
C GLU A 72 -3.69 -1.12 -8.83
N LYS A 73 -4.36 -0.17 -9.48
CA LYS A 73 -5.67 0.29 -9.04
C LYS A 73 -6.72 -0.79 -9.26
N ILE A 74 -7.48 -1.10 -8.22
CA ILE A 74 -8.64 -1.98 -8.34
C ILE A 74 -9.80 -1.11 -8.81
N GLU A 75 -10.17 -1.23 -10.09
CA GLU A 75 -11.43 -0.66 -10.56
C GLU A 75 -12.58 -1.45 -9.96
N GLY A 76 -13.49 -0.76 -9.27
CA GLY A 76 -14.71 -1.37 -8.76
C GLY A 76 -15.46 -2.00 -9.93
N THR A 77 -15.73 -3.29 -9.86
CA THR A 77 -16.58 -3.99 -10.83
C THR A 77 -17.91 -3.23 -10.86
N LYS A 78 -18.19 -2.62 -12.01
CA LYS A 78 -19.40 -1.82 -12.24
C LYS A 78 -20.63 -2.72 -12.32
#